data_AF-A0A1V6CTV8-F1
#
_entry.id   AF-A0A1V6CTV8-F1
#
_cell.length_a   1.000
_cell.length_b   1.000
_cell.length_c   1.000
_cell.angle_alpha   90.00
_cell.angle_beta   90.00
_cell.angle_gamma   90.00
#
_symmetry.space_group_name_H-M   'P 1'
#
loop_
_entity.id
_entity.type
_entity.pdbx_description
1 polymer ?
#
loop_
_entity_poly.entity_id
_entity_poly.type
_entity_poly.pdbx_seq_one_letter_code
_entity_poly.pdbx_strand_id
1 'polypeptide(L)' 'MCSDTDQYDRVCKGEFAELHAKLDRLDEAIRGNGKPGIQLRLDRLESAEAVRSRLLWIIAGSTVTLALGALWKLIFGA' A
#
# COMPACT_ATOMS: atom_id res chain seq x y z
N MET A 1 -56.16 -8.22 -5.60
CA MET A 1 -54.73 -8.56 -5.37
C MET A 1 -53.97 -7.26 -5.33
N CYS A 2 -53.60 -6.79 -4.13
CA CYS A 2 -52.73 -5.62 -4.02
C CYS A 2 -51.33 -6.10 -4.38
N SER A 3 -50.78 -5.53 -5.45
CA SER A 3 -49.55 -5.99 -6.08
C SER A 3 -48.37 -5.66 -5.16
N ASP A 4 -47.62 -6.66 -4.69
CA ASP A 4 -46.36 -6.50 -3.94
C ASP A 4 -45.40 -5.51 -4.64
N THR A 5 -45.51 -5.41 -5.97
CA THR A 5 -44.79 -4.48 -6.83
C THR A 5 -45.08 -3.00 -6.54
N ASP A 6 -46.32 -2.64 -6.17
CA ASP A 6 -46.69 -1.25 -5.85
C ASP A 6 -46.08 -0.79 -4.51
N GLN A 7 -46.00 -1.71 -3.55
CA GLN A 7 -45.40 -1.42 -2.24
C GLN A 7 -43.88 -1.32 -2.34
N TYR A 8 -43.26 -2.16 -3.17
CA TYR A 8 -41.84 -2.07 -3.51
C TYR A 8 -41.49 -0.72 -4.18
N ASP A 9 -42.32 -0.26 -5.12
CA ASP A 9 -42.06 1.00 -5.84
C ASP A 9 -42.28 2.24 -4.97
N ARG A 10 -43.28 2.24 -4.08
CA ARG A 10 -43.58 3.40 -3.24
C ARG A 10 -42.68 3.54 -2.02
N VAL A 11 -42.25 2.43 -1.43
CA VAL A 11 -41.55 2.45 -0.13
C VAL A 11 -40.11 1.99 -0.30
N CYS A 12 -39.89 0.82 -0.90
CA CYS A 12 -38.56 0.22 -0.92
C CYS A 12 -37.58 0.94 -1.84
N LYS A 13 -38.02 1.42 -3.02
CA LYS A 13 -37.13 2.10 -3.99
C LYS A 13 -36.43 3.34 -3.41
N GLY A 14 -37.15 4.16 -2.64
CA GLY A 14 -36.59 5.37 -2.03
C GLY A 14 -35.57 5.04 -0.93
N GLU A 15 -35.91 4.09 -0.07
CA GLU A 15 -35.03 3.61 1.01
C GLU A 15 -33.74 2.98 0.45
N PHE A 16 -33.84 2.19 -0.62
CA PHE A 16 -32.66 1.63 -1.29
C PHE A 16 -31.81 2.71 -1.96
N ALA A 17 -32.41 3.76 -2.53
CA ALA A 17 -31.66 4.88 -3.09
C ALA A 17 -30.89 5.66 -2.00
N GLU A 18 -31.48 5.85 -0.82
CA GLU A 18 -30.79 6.50 0.30
C GLU A 18 -29.66 5.62 0.86
N LEU A 19 -29.87 4.30 0.94
CA LEU A 19 -28.84 3.35 1.33
C LEU A 19 -27.65 3.34 0.36
N HIS A 20 -27.92 3.31 -0.95
CA HIS A 20 -26.87 3.39 -1.96
C HIS A 20 -26.13 4.72 -1.90
N ALA A 21 -26.82 5.85 -1.70
CA ALA A 21 -26.18 7.15 -1.56
C ALA A 21 -25.28 7.24 -0.31
N LYS A 22 -25.66 6.59 0.80
CA LYS A 22 -24.80 6.50 2.00
C LYS A 22 -23.58 5.61 1.74
N LEU A 23 -23.77 4.49 1.03
CA LEU A 23 -22.69 3.58 0.68
C LEU A 23 -21.68 4.26 -0.26
N ASP A 24 -22.16 5.00 -1.28
CA ASP A 24 -21.31 5.74 -2.21
C ASP A 24 -20.50 6.83 -1.49
N ARG A 25 -21.08 7.51 -0.50
CA ARG A 25 -20.33 8.48 0.32
C ARG A 25 -19.26 7.83 1.19
N LEU A 26 -19.50 6.61 1.68
CA LEU A 26 -18.52 5.84 2.43
C LEU A 26 -17.43 5.30 1.51
N ASP A 27 -17.79 4.79 0.34
CA ASP A 27 -16.82 4.29 -0.65
C ASP A 27 -15.97 5.43 -1.21
N GLU A 28 -16.54 6.62 -1.42
CA GLU A 28 -15.82 7.84 -1.79
C GLU A 28 -14.92 8.37 -0.66
N ALA A 29 -15.35 8.23 0.60
CA ALA A 29 -14.52 8.55 1.76
C ALA A 29 -13.37 7.54 1.96
N ILE A 30 -13.59 6.25 1.65
CA ILE A 30 -12.59 5.18 1.72
C ILE A 30 -11.60 5.29 0.56
N ARG A 31 -12.06 5.54 -0.68
CA ARG A 31 -11.21 5.84 -1.84
C ARG A 31 -10.49 7.18 -1.70
N GLY A 32 -11.02 8.08 -0.89
CA GLY A 32 -10.35 9.30 -0.47
C GLY A 32 -10.42 10.41 -1.51
N ASN A 33 -11.62 10.93 -1.80
CA ASN A 33 -11.86 12.30 -2.31
C ASN A 33 -10.78 12.85 -3.28
N GLY A 34 -10.43 12.07 -4.31
CA GLY A 34 -9.45 12.43 -5.35
C GLY A 34 -8.06 12.89 -4.88
N LYS A 35 -7.70 12.73 -3.61
CA LYS A 35 -6.36 13.02 -3.08
C LYS A 35 -5.72 11.69 -2.76
N PRO A 36 -4.48 11.43 -3.20
CA PRO A 36 -3.77 10.16 -2.93
C PRO A 36 -3.68 9.89 -1.42
N GLY A 37 -4.70 9.22 -0.90
CA GLY A 37 -4.95 8.98 0.51
C GLY A 37 -4.15 7.78 0.96
N ILE A 38 -3.27 7.99 1.93
CA ILE A 38 -2.43 7.00 2.63
C ILE A 38 -1.42 6.22 1.75
N GLN A 39 -1.76 5.86 0.51
CA GLN A 39 -0.88 5.18 -0.43
C GLN A 39 0.36 6.01 -0.76
N LEU A 40 0.26 7.34 -0.91
CA LEU A 40 1.44 8.18 -1.18
C LEU A 40 2.44 8.26 -0.01
N ARG A 41 1.99 8.01 1.23
CA ARG A 41 2.89 7.97 2.39
C ARG A 41 3.39 6.56 2.67
N LEU A 42 2.60 5.53 2.36
CA LEU A 42 3.04 4.14 2.43
C LEU A 42 4.10 3.85 1.35
N ASP A 43 3.87 4.29 0.12
CA ASP A 43 4.76 4.06 -1.03
C ASP A 43 6.11 4.79 -0.86
N ARG A 44 6.12 5.94 -0.17
CA ARG A 44 7.37 6.63 0.22
C ARG A 44 8.12 5.94 1.36
N LEU A 45 7.42 5.31 2.31
CA LEU A 45 8.04 4.56 3.39
C LEU A 45 8.59 3.21 2.89
N GLU A 46 7.84 2.53 2.02
CA GLU A 46 8.20 1.26 1.41
C GLU A 46 9.39 1.42 0.44
N SER A 47 9.37 2.47 -0.41
CA SER A 47 10.51 2.78 -1.28
C SER A 47 11.78 3.16 -0.50
N ALA A 48 11.65 3.88 0.62
CA ALA A 48 12.78 4.22 1.47
C ALA A 48 13.39 2.97 2.15
N GLU A 49 12.55 2.03 2.58
CA GLU A 49 13.00 0.79 3.22
C GLU A 49 13.66 -0.17 2.22
N ALA A 50 13.11 -0.30 1.01
CA ALA A 50 13.69 -1.10 -0.07
C ALA A 50 15.08 -0.60 -0.50
N VAL A 51 15.26 0.72 -0.60
CA VAL A 51 16.57 1.34 -0.92
C VAL A 51 17.54 1.11 0.24
N ARG A 52 17.11 1.27 1.49
CA ARG A 52 17.97 1.08 2.67
C ARG A 52 18.44 -0.37 2.82
N SER A 53 17.57 -1.35 2.58
CA SER A 53 17.91 -2.77 2.60
C SER A 53 18.98 -3.12 1.55
N ARG A 54 18.82 -2.62 0.31
CA ARG A 54 19.84 -2.78 -0.75
C ARG A 54 21.17 -2.13 -0.38
N LEU A 55 21.14 -0.91 0.17
CA LEU A 55 22.37 -0.22 0.60
C LEU A 55 23.08 -0.97 1.73
N LEU A 56 22.34 -1.49 2.71
CA LEU A 56 22.92 -2.31 3.78
C LEU A 56 23.60 -3.57 3.23
N TRP A 57 22.99 -4.22 2.24
CA TRP A 57 23.59 -5.38 1.57
C TRP A 57 24.87 -5.03 0.78
N ILE A 58 24.88 -3.88 0.09
CA ILE A 58 26.07 -3.41 -0.63
C ILE A 58 27.20 -3.10 0.34
N ILE A 59 26.91 -2.40 1.45
CA ILE A 59 27.90 -2.09 2.48
C ILE A 59 28.44 -3.39 3.06
N ALA A 60 27.58 -4.30 3.52
CA ALA A 60 27.99 -5.58 4.07
C ALA A 60 28.87 -6.39 3.11
N GLY A 61 28.47 -6.49 1.83
CA GLY A 61 29.27 -7.14 0.79
C GLY A 61 30.64 -6.50 0.62
N SER A 62 30.71 -5.17 0.53
CA SER A 62 31.97 -4.42 0.38
C SER A 62 32.93 -4.63 1.56
N THR A 63 32.41 -4.64 2.79
CA THR A 63 33.22 -4.86 4.00
C THR A 63 33.83 -6.26 4.02
N VAL A 64 33.03 -7.27 3.64
CA VAL A 64 33.49 -8.66 3.56
C VAL A 64 34.56 -8.82 2.49
N THR A 65 34.35 -8.26 1.30
CA THR A 65 35.35 -8.32 0.21
C THR A 65 36.65 -7.61 0.58
N LEU A 66 36.58 -6.45 1.23
CA LEU A 66 37.77 -5.74 1.73
C LEU A 66 38.52 -6.53 2.79
N ALA A 67 37.81 -7.13 3.75
CA ALA A 67 38.42 -7.94 4.81
C ALA A 67 39.11 -9.18 4.23
N LEU A 68 38.48 -9.88 3.30
CA LEU A 68 39.06 -11.02 2.59
C LEU A 68 40.29 -10.62 1.77
N GLY A 69 40.22 -9.49 1.06
CA GLY A 69 41.36 -8.97 0.29
C GLY A 69 42.54 -8.61 1.18
N ALA A 70 42.30 -7.95 2.31
CA ALA A 70 43.33 -7.62 3.29
C ALA A 70 43.95 -8.88 3.92
N LEU A 71 43.13 -9.86 4.28
CA LEU A 71 43.57 -11.13 4.85
C LEU A 71 44.41 -11.93 3.83
N TRP A 72 43.97 -12.00 2.58
CA TRP A 72 44.74 -12.67 1.51
C TRP A 72 46.10 -12.02 1.31
N LYS A 73 46.14 -10.68 1.32
CA LYS A 73 47.39 -9.92 1.20
C LYS A 73 48.33 -10.13 2.38
N LEU A 74 47.81 -10.35 3.58
CA LEU A 74 48.61 -10.69 4.76
C LEU A 74 49.17 -12.12 4.70
N ILE A 75 48.42 -13.07 4.14
CA ILE A 75 48.83 -14.49 4.08
C ILE A 75 49.79 -14.76 2.92
N PHE A 76 49.51 -14.23 1.74
CA PHE A 76 50.27 -14.50 0.51
C PHE A 76 51.21 -13.36 0.08
N GLY A 77 51.15 -12.22 0.76
CA GLY A 77 51.92 -11.02 0.42
C GLY A 77 53.06 -10.69 1.39
N ALA A 78 53.55 -11.68 2.14
CA ALA A 78 54.83 -11.62 2.84
C ALA A 78 55.90 -12.39 2.05
#